data_AF-A0A1A8E277-F1
#
_entry.id   AF-A0A1A8E277-F1
#
_cell.length_a   1.000
_cell.length_b   1.000
_cell.length_c   1.000
_cell.angle_alpha   90.00
_cell.angle_beta   90.00
_cell.angle_gamma   90.00
#
_symmetry.space_group_name_H-M   'P 1'
#
loop_
_entity.id
_entity.type
_entity.pdbx_description
1 polymer ?
#
loop_
_entity_poly.entity_id
_entity_poly.type
_entity_poly.pdbx_seq_one_letter_code
_entity_poly.pdbx_strand_id
1 'polypeptide(L)'
;MFGAQGLNSAMDIIGVEDEDFENDMTDLLDDNCTYFNDMKELKKHPTHLLVFLHHVILQFDPAPLLCYLHADLLSNLSAKETKKQFAEFYNYFLDKSACLRVSVPQSISYELDRTRYDLFSDETQKSYAKDIQSHQLCEICKQLQDFRQKRMMGMTPNESELKDVENHRDTLRIPREMKERSVAEKLLDKLFEQQPQIVPDEEKCHSIFSAVAVYMKQFGLKIKPVDSKKSKRSIFGIKNIPSIPNRWKPTPVDNRRPDPEVGKDRK
;
A
#
# COMPACT_ATOMS: atom_id res chain seq x y z
N MET A 1 -33.87 35.60 -46.14
CA MET A 1 -34.77 35.55 -44.97
C MET A 1 -34.27 34.42 -44.09
N PHE A 2 -33.97 34.72 -42.83
CA PHE A 2 -33.17 33.90 -41.92
C PHE A 2 -33.90 32.63 -41.48
N GLY A 3 -33.18 31.51 -41.47
CA GLY A 3 -33.59 30.24 -40.89
C GLY A 3 -33.23 30.16 -39.40
N ALA A 4 -34.07 29.47 -38.64
CA ALA A 4 -34.06 29.35 -37.19
C ALA A 4 -32.75 28.80 -36.62
N GLN A 5 -32.20 29.51 -35.62
CA GLN A 5 -31.20 28.97 -34.70
C GLN A 5 -31.92 28.51 -33.43
N GLY A 6 -31.93 27.20 -33.19
CA GLY A 6 -32.24 26.67 -31.86
C GLY A 6 -31.06 26.97 -30.94
N LEU A 7 -31.27 27.89 -29.99
CA LEU A 7 -30.34 28.20 -28.91
C LEU A 7 -31.04 27.86 -27.59
N ASN A 8 -30.49 26.84 -26.90
CA ASN A 8 -30.49 26.64 -25.45
C ASN A 8 -31.81 26.90 -24.68
N SER A 9 -32.70 25.90 -24.65
CA SER A 9 -33.87 25.87 -23.77
C SER A 9 -33.53 25.31 -22.37
N ALA A 10 -32.44 25.79 -21.74
CA ALA A 10 -32.00 25.33 -20.41
C ALA A 10 -31.74 26.45 -19.40
N MET A 11 -32.18 27.69 -19.68
CA MET A 11 -32.09 28.84 -18.75
C MET A 11 -33.37 29.70 -18.79
N ASP A 12 -34.55 29.09 -18.67
CA ASP A 12 -35.83 29.85 -18.63
C ASP A 12 -36.50 29.85 -17.24
N ILE A 13 -35.91 29.18 -16.25
CA ILE A 13 -36.44 29.12 -14.88
C ILE A 13 -35.29 29.47 -13.94
N ILE A 14 -35.29 30.71 -13.45
CA ILE A 14 -34.32 31.21 -12.46
C ILE A 14 -34.78 30.74 -11.08
N GLY A 15 -33.97 29.90 -10.45
CA GLY A 15 -34.12 29.50 -9.06
C GLY A 15 -33.85 30.69 -8.14
N VAL A 16 -34.64 30.82 -7.07
CA VAL A 16 -34.51 31.95 -6.13
C VAL A 16 -33.20 31.92 -5.32
N GLU A 17 -32.44 30.83 -5.42
CA GLU A 17 -31.13 30.62 -4.78
C GLU A 17 -29.98 30.59 -5.81
N ASP A 18 -30.24 30.81 -7.11
CA ASP A 18 -29.22 30.70 -8.16
C ASP A 18 -28.09 31.75 -8.00
N GLU A 19 -28.39 32.92 -7.42
CA GLU A 19 -27.39 33.97 -7.13
C GLU A 19 -26.35 33.55 -6.06
N ASP A 20 -26.69 32.59 -5.20
CA ASP A 20 -25.80 32.10 -4.14
C ASP A 20 -24.87 30.96 -4.62
N PHE A 21 -25.15 30.33 -5.76
CA PHE A 21 -24.42 29.16 -6.29
C PHE A 21 -23.63 29.42 -7.60
N GLU A 22 -23.57 30.66 -8.10
CA GLU A 22 -22.87 30.95 -9.37
C GLU A 22 -21.39 30.52 -9.37
N ASN A 23 -20.70 30.65 -8.23
CA ASN A 23 -19.31 30.20 -8.08
C ASN A 23 -19.19 28.66 -8.10
N ASP A 24 -20.16 27.94 -7.52
CA ASP A 24 -20.13 26.46 -7.43
C ASP A 24 -20.45 25.80 -8.78
N MET A 25 -21.32 26.43 -9.59
CA MET A 25 -21.63 25.98 -10.95
C MET A 25 -20.45 26.08 -11.91
N THR A 26 -19.57 27.07 -11.70
CA THR A 26 -18.37 27.25 -12.54
C THR A 26 -17.30 26.20 -12.22
N ASP A 27 -17.24 25.75 -10.96
CA ASP A 27 -16.29 24.75 -10.44
C ASP A 27 -16.62 23.31 -10.84
N LEU A 28 -17.87 23.02 -11.24
CA LEU A 28 -18.31 21.70 -11.72
C LEU A 28 -17.90 21.42 -13.18
N LEU A 29 -17.51 22.46 -13.95
CA LEU A 29 -17.24 22.36 -15.38
C LEU A 29 -15.78 22.06 -15.73
N ASP A 30 -14.84 22.08 -14.77
CA ASP A 30 -13.47 21.67 -15.03
C ASP A 30 -13.29 20.15 -14.87
N ASP A 31 -14.12 19.40 -15.60
CA ASP A 31 -14.12 17.92 -15.69
C ASP A 31 -12.94 17.40 -16.54
N ASN A 32 -11.88 18.21 -16.71
CA ASN A 32 -10.69 17.91 -17.49
C ASN A 32 -9.62 17.13 -16.72
N CYS A 33 -9.89 16.68 -15.49
CA CYS A 33 -8.92 15.92 -14.71
C CYS A 33 -8.66 14.53 -15.33
N THR A 34 -7.65 14.45 -16.16
CA THR A 34 -7.24 13.21 -16.84
C THR A 34 -6.43 12.24 -15.96
N TYR A 35 -5.98 12.68 -14.78
CA TYR A 35 -5.10 11.89 -13.89
C TYR A 35 -5.74 10.57 -13.42
N PHE A 36 -7.06 10.50 -13.26
CA PHE A 36 -7.80 9.31 -12.80
C PHE A 36 -8.29 8.40 -13.94
N ASN A 37 -7.91 8.67 -15.19
CA ASN A 37 -8.30 7.82 -16.32
C ASN A 37 -7.43 6.57 -16.47
N ASP A 38 -6.15 6.65 -16.10
CA ASP A 38 -5.19 5.55 -16.22
C ASP A 38 -4.28 5.48 -14.99
N MET A 39 -4.18 4.29 -14.40
CA MET A 39 -3.29 3.99 -13.29
C MET A 39 -1.81 4.28 -13.60
N LYS A 40 -1.39 4.15 -14.87
CA LYS A 40 -0.02 4.47 -15.32
C LYS A 40 0.31 5.95 -15.17
N GLU A 41 -0.69 6.81 -15.30
CA GLU A 41 -0.52 8.24 -15.08
C GLU A 41 -0.68 8.58 -13.61
N LEU A 42 -1.76 8.11 -12.98
CA LEU A 42 -2.05 8.36 -11.56
C LEU A 42 -0.86 8.05 -10.64
N LYS A 43 -0.15 6.94 -10.88
CA LYS A 43 0.99 6.54 -10.06
C LYS A 43 2.19 7.50 -10.10
N LYS A 44 2.22 8.48 -11.00
CA LYS A 44 3.29 9.49 -11.07
C LYS A 44 3.02 10.69 -10.17
N HIS A 45 1.77 10.83 -9.71
CA HIS A 45 1.21 12.01 -9.06
C HIS A 45 0.84 11.67 -7.61
N PRO A 46 1.75 11.89 -6.63
CA PRO A 46 1.57 11.34 -5.28
C PRO A 46 0.38 11.93 -4.52
N THR A 47 -0.04 13.16 -4.81
CA THR A 47 -1.25 13.74 -4.18
C THR A 47 -2.50 13.03 -4.71
N HIS A 48 -2.63 12.96 -6.04
CA HIS A 48 -3.76 12.29 -6.70
C HIS A 48 -3.84 10.82 -6.28
N LEU A 49 -2.70 10.13 -6.23
CA LEU A 49 -2.63 8.75 -5.77
C LEU A 49 -3.08 8.60 -4.31
N LEU A 50 -2.68 9.48 -3.39
CA LEU A 50 -3.09 9.39 -1.99
C LEU A 50 -4.59 9.61 -1.80
N VAL A 51 -5.17 10.55 -2.56
CA VAL A 51 -6.63 10.75 -2.55
C VAL A 51 -7.36 9.50 -3.03
N PHE A 52 -6.91 8.91 -4.14
CA PHE A 52 -7.47 7.66 -4.64
C PHE A 52 -7.28 6.49 -3.67
N LEU A 53 -6.10 6.37 -3.07
CA LEU A 53 -5.78 5.33 -2.10
C LEU A 53 -6.67 5.45 -0.86
N HIS A 54 -6.91 6.66 -0.36
CA HIS A 54 -7.82 6.90 0.75
C HIS A 54 -9.25 6.44 0.41
N HIS A 55 -9.74 6.76 -0.78
CA HIS A 55 -11.02 6.26 -1.28
C HIS A 55 -11.08 4.72 -1.32
N VAL A 56 -10.05 4.08 -1.87
CA VAL A 56 -9.98 2.62 -1.98
C VAL A 56 -9.95 1.96 -0.60
N ILE A 57 -9.21 2.50 0.37
CA ILE A 57 -9.18 1.94 1.74
C ILE A 57 -10.57 2.05 2.40
N LEU A 58 -11.33 3.11 2.12
CA LEU A 58 -12.66 3.33 2.70
C LEU A 58 -13.76 2.47 2.04
N GLN A 59 -13.69 2.27 0.73
CA GLN A 59 -14.81 1.73 -0.06
C GLN A 59 -14.56 0.32 -0.62
N PHE A 60 -13.30 -0.11 -0.70
CA PHE A 60 -12.90 -1.34 -1.40
C PHE A 60 -11.88 -2.14 -0.58
N ASP A 61 -11.49 -3.29 -1.13
CA ASP A 61 -10.28 -3.97 -0.69
C ASP A 61 -9.04 -3.24 -1.27
N PRO A 62 -8.12 -2.73 -0.43
CA PRO A 62 -6.91 -2.06 -0.91
C PRO A 62 -5.83 -3.02 -1.42
N ALA A 63 -5.95 -4.33 -1.18
CA ALA A 63 -4.91 -5.29 -1.54
C ALA A 63 -4.56 -5.31 -3.05
N PRO A 64 -5.51 -5.31 -4.01
CA PRO A 64 -5.19 -5.28 -5.44
C PRO A 64 -4.41 -4.03 -5.86
N LEU A 65 -4.82 -2.85 -5.36
CA LEU A 65 -4.14 -1.59 -5.65
C LEU A 65 -2.74 -1.58 -5.06
N LEU A 66 -2.58 -1.92 -3.79
CA LEU A 66 -1.26 -1.98 -3.14
C LEU A 66 -0.34 -3.01 -3.80
N CYS A 67 -0.87 -4.16 -4.21
CA CYS A 67 -0.13 -5.17 -4.95
C CYS A 67 0.36 -4.62 -6.30
N TYR A 68 -0.49 -3.91 -7.05
CA TYR A 68 -0.10 -3.31 -8.33
C TYR A 68 1.03 -2.29 -8.17
N LEU A 69 0.95 -1.46 -7.13
CA LEU A 69 1.95 -0.43 -6.82
C LEU A 69 3.28 -1.07 -6.41
N HIS A 70 3.27 -2.09 -5.55
CA HIS A 70 4.50 -2.79 -5.14
C HIS A 70 5.13 -3.62 -6.26
N ALA A 71 4.31 -4.22 -7.14
CA ALA A 71 4.82 -4.89 -8.32
C ALA A 71 5.54 -3.92 -9.27
N ASP A 72 5.09 -2.67 -9.35
CA ASP A 72 5.72 -1.62 -10.16
C ASP A 72 7.15 -1.30 -9.69
N LEU A 73 7.38 -1.32 -8.37
CA LEU A 73 8.70 -1.06 -7.78
C LEU A 73 9.74 -2.10 -8.21
N LEU A 74 9.33 -3.33 -8.54
CA LEU A 74 10.24 -4.41 -8.95
C LEU A 74 10.78 -4.24 -10.37
N SER A 75 10.12 -3.43 -11.21
CA SER A 75 10.41 -3.35 -12.64
C SER A 75 11.82 -2.82 -12.97
N ASN A 76 12.35 -1.89 -12.17
CA ASN A 76 13.60 -1.16 -12.45
C ASN A 76 14.75 -1.47 -11.48
N LEU A 77 14.65 -2.54 -10.69
CA LEU A 77 15.66 -2.88 -9.68
C LEU A 77 16.81 -3.71 -10.24
N SER A 78 17.98 -3.63 -9.60
CA SER A 78 19.09 -4.57 -9.84
C SER A 78 18.72 -5.99 -9.38
N ALA A 79 19.44 -7.02 -9.86
CA ALA A 79 19.16 -8.41 -9.48
C ALA A 79 19.24 -8.64 -7.95
N LYS A 80 20.19 -7.98 -7.28
CA LYS A 80 20.36 -8.07 -5.82
C LYS A 80 19.17 -7.45 -5.07
N GLU A 81 18.71 -6.30 -5.51
CA GLU A 81 17.57 -5.60 -4.90
C GLU A 81 16.25 -6.30 -5.21
N THR A 82 16.10 -6.83 -6.42
CA THR A 82 14.94 -7.60 -6.88
C THR A 82 14.70 -8.78 -5.94
N LYS A 83 15.73 -9.57 -5.62
CA LYS A 83 15.56 -10.71 -4.70
C LYS A 83 15.03 -10.30 -3.33
N LYS A 84 15.52 -9.18 -2.78
CA LYS A 84 15.05 -8.68 -1.49
C LYS A 84 13.61 -8.18 -1.58
N GLN A 85 13.33 -7.33 -2.57
CA GLN A 85 12.01 -6.71 -2.73
C GLN A 85 10.95 -7.74 -3.13
N PHE A 86 11.28 -8.75 -3.92
CA PHE A 86 10.36 -9.83 -4.29
C PHE A 86 10.00 -10.70 -3.08
N ALA A 87 10.93 -10.93 -2.15
CA ALA A 87 10.64 -11.63 -0.91
C ALA A 87 9.64 -10.85 -0.04
N GLU A 88 9.81 -9.53 0.07
CA GLU A 88 8.84 -8.65 0.76
C GLU A 88 7.49 -8.70 0.04
N PHE A 89 7.46 -8.52 -1.30
CA PHE A 89 6.26 -8.61 -2.12
C PHE A 89 5.51 -9.93 -1.97
N TYR A 90 6.22 -11.06 -1.97
CA TYR A 90 5.65 -12.38 -1.77
C TYR A 90 4.95 -12.47 -0.41
N ASN A 91 5.63 -12.06 0.67
CA ASN A 91 5.09 -12.13 2.03
C ASN A 91 3.88 -11.19 2.22
N TYR A 92 3.85 -10.04 1.55
CA TYR A 92 2.74 -9.09 1.68
C TYR A 92 1.49 -9.48 0.89
N PHE A 93 1.64 -10.06 -0.31
CA PHE A 93 0.52 -10.20 -1.25
C PHE A 93 0.27 -11.62 -1.77
N LEU A 94 1.25 -12.51 -1.71
CA LEU A 94 1.18 -13.83 -2.36
C LEU A 94 1.12 -14.98 -1.35
N ASP A 95 1.74 -14.81 -0.19
CA ASP A 95 1.73 -15.80 0.87
C ASP A 95 0.31 -16.13 1.32
N LYS A 96 0.06 -17.40 1.63
CA LYS A 96 -1.29 -17.89 2.00
C LYS A 96 -1.80 -17.26 3.29
N SER A 97 -0.90 -16.83 4.17
CA SER A 97 -1.19 -16.17 5.44
C SER A 97 -1.16 -14.64 5.35
N ALA A 98 -0.89 -14.07 4.18
CA ALA A 98 -0.77 -12.62 4.03
C ALA A 98 -2.10 -11.90 4.29
N CYS A 99 -2.05 -10.84 5.12
CA CYS A 99 -3.22 -9.99 5.39
C CYS A 99 -3.75 -9.26 4.15
N LEU A 100 -2.88 -8.99 3.17
CA LEU A 100 -3.22 -8.33 1.90
C LEU A 100 -3.12 -9.30 0.72
N ARG A 101 -3.46 -10.56 0.93
CA ARG A 101 -3.40 -11.57 -0.13
C ARG A 101 -4.30 -11.20 -1.30
N VAL A 102 -3.77 -11.29 -2.52
CA VAL A 102 -4.51 -11.03 -3.77
C VAL A 102 -4.77 -12.29 -4.58
N SER A 103 -5.72 -12.21 -5.52
CA SER A 103 -5.85 -13.21 -6.57
C SER A 103 -4.67 -13.10 -7.54
N VAL A 104 -4.10 -14.23 -7.96
CA VAL A 104 -3.00 -14.28 -8.94
C VAL A 104 -3.37 -15.20 -10.11
N PRO A 105 -2.72 -15.08 -11.28
CA PRO A 105 -2.89 -16.02 -12.38
C PRO A 105 -2.62 -17.47 -11.95
N GLN A 106 -3.46 -18.41 -12.39
CA GLN A 106 -3.38 -19.81 -11.97
C GLN A 106 -2.02 -20.46 -12.29
N SER A 107 -1.42 -20.11 -13.43
CA SER A 107 -0.08 -20.57 -13.81
C SER A 107 0.97 -20.17 -12.78
N ILE A 108 0.93 -18.93 -12.30
CA ILE A 108 1.88 -18.40 -11.31
C ILE A 108 1.60 -19.02 -9.93
N SER A 109 0.33 -19.12 -9.53
CA SER A 109 -0.04 -19.78 -8.27
C SER A 109 0.51 -21.20 -8.21
N TYR A 110 0.38 -21.95 -9.30
CA TYR A 110 0.83 -23.34 -9.39
C TYR A 110 2.35 -23.48 -9.28
N GLU A 111 3.11 -22.58 -9.91
CA GLU A 111 4.57 -22.55 -9.79
C GLU A 111 5.02 -22.18 -8.37
N LEU A 112 4.39 -21.17 -7.77
CA LEU A 112 4.69 -20.73 -6.40
C LEU A 112 4.37 -21.78 -5.33
N ASP A 113 3.39 -22.65 -5.58
CA ASP A 113 3.04 -23.76 -4.69
C ASP A 113 4.06 -24.90 -4.70
N ARG A 114 4.85 -25.01 -5.78
CA ARG A 114 5.78 -26.14 -6.02
C ARG A 114 7.23 -25.77 -5.81
N THR A 115 7.56 -24.52 -6.08
CA THR A 115 8.92 -24.01 -6.07
C THR A 115 8.99 -22.84 -5.11
N ARG A 116 9.95 -22.88 -4.19
CA ARG A 116 10.16 -21.74 -3.29
C ARG A 116 10.57 -20.51 -4.08
N TYR A 117 10.04 -19.35 -3.68
CA TYR A 117 10.19 -18.11 -4.43
C TYR A 117 11.65 -17.62 -4.55
N ASP A 118 12.53 -18.02 -3.63
CA ASP A 118 13.95 -17.66 -3.59
C ASP A 118 14.80 -18.38 -4.65
N LEU A 119 14.26 -19.48 -5.21
CA LEU A 119 14.92 -20.28 -6.25
C LEU A 119 14.71 -19.71 -7.66
N PHE A 120 13.71 -18.83 -7.86
CA PHE A 120 13.49 -18.20 -9.15
C PHE A 120 14.63 -17.23 -9.52
N SER A 121 14.93 -17.15 -10.81
CA SER A 121 15.82 -16.10 -11.33
C SER A 121 15.17 -14.72 -11.13
N ASP A 122 15.98 -13.66 -11.09
CA ASP A 122 15.45 -12.30 -10.99
C ASP A 122 14.59 -11.92 -12.21
N GLU A 123 14.93 -12.43 -13.40
CA GLU A 123 14.10 -12.29 -14.61
C GLU A 123 12.71 -12.93 -14.42
N THR A 124 12.66 -14.14 -13.85
CA THR A 124 11.39 -14.83 -13.59
C THR A 124 10.56 -14.09 -12.54
N GLN A 125 11.20 -13.64 -11.46
CA GLN A 125 10.54 -12.84 -10.41
C GLN A 125 9.93 -11.56 -10.98
N LYS A 126 10.66 -10.84 -11.84
CA LYS A 126 10.15 -9.63 -12.52
C LYS A 126 9.01 -9.96 -13.48
N SER A 127 9.09 -11.06 -14.23
CA SER A 127 8.01 -11.51 -15.11
C SER A 127 6.74 -11.80 -14.32
N TYR A 128 6.84 -12.59 -13.24
CA TYR A 128 5.70 -12.89 -12.38
C TYR A 128 5.09 -11.63 -11.75
N ALA A 129 5.91 -10.72 -11.26
CA ALA A 129 5.43 -9.44 -10.73
C ALA A 129 4.62 -8.66 -11.78
N LYS A 130 5.11 -8.60 -13.03
CA LYS A 130 4.42 -7.91 -14.15
C LYS A 130 3.10 -8.59 -14.53
N ASP A 131 3.06 -9.91 -14.54
CA ASP A 131 1.85 -10.67 -14.86
C ASP A 131 0.81 -10.54 -13.74
N ILE A 132 1.23 -10.61 -12.47
CA ILE A 132 0.37 -10.35 -11.31
C ILE A 132 -0.15 -8.90 -11.34
N GLN A 133 0.71 -7.94 -11.65
CA GLN A 133 0.35 -6.52 -11.80
C GLN A 133 -0.76 -6.36 -12.86
N SER A 134 -0.59 -7.01 -14.02
CA SER A 134 -1.57 -6.98 -15.10
C SER A 134 -2.89 -7.64 -14.69
N HIS A 135 -2.84 -8.70 -13.88
CA HIS A 135 -4.02 -9.38 -13.34
C HIS A 135 -4.84 -8.49 -12.39
N GLN A 136 -4.20 -7.60 -11.62
CA GLN A 136 -4.91 -6.69 -10.71
C GLN A 136 -5.60 -5.52 -11.43
N LEU A 137 -5.20 -5.19 -12.67
CA LEU A 137 -5.73 -4.04 -13.39
C LEU A 137 -7.24 -4.07 -13.57
N CYS A 138 -7.84 -5.26 -13.71
CA CYS A 138 -9.30 -5.38 -13.84
C CYS A 138 -10.03 -4.78 -12.64
N GLU A 139 -9.55 -5.05 -11.42
CA GLU A 139 -10.15 -4.52 -10.20
C GLU A 139 -9.87 -3.03 -10.04
N ILE A 140 -8.64 -2.60 -10.34
CA ILE A 140 -8.23 -1.19 -10.26
C ILE A 140 -9.04 -0.32 -11.23
N CYS A 141 -9.33 -0.81 -12.44
CA CYS A 141 -10.19 -0.09 -13.40
C CYS A 141 -11.60 0.16 -12.84
N LYS A 142 -12.17 -0.80 -12.10
CA LYS A 142 -13.48 -0.62 -11.44
C LYS A 142 -13.38 0.43 -10.33
N GLN A 143 -12.32 0.37 -9.51
CA GLN A 143 -12.08 1.33 -8.44
C GLN A 143 -11.90 2.76 -9.00
N LEU A 144 -11.16 2.93 -10.10
CA LEU A 144 -11.00 4.23 -10.78
C LEU A 144 -12.31 4.73 -11.38
N GLN A 145 -13.12 3.84 -11.94
CA GLN A 145 -14.44 4.21 -12.46
C GLN A 145 -15.36 4.69 -11.34
N ASP A 146 -15.44 3.96 -10.23
CA ASP A 146 -16.22 4.38 -9.06
C ASP A 146 -15.71 5.71 -8.49
N PHE A 147 -14.39 5.86 -8.34
CA PHE A 147 -13.80 7.11 -7.86
C PHE A 147 -14.21 8.31 -8.73
N ARG A 148 -14.14 8.20 -10.06
CA ARG A 148 -14.57 9.28 -10.97
C ARG A 148 -16.05 9.59 -10.81
N GLN A 149 -16.90 8.58 -10.68
CA GLN A 149 -18.33 8.77 -10.42
C GLN A 149 -18.60 9.47 -9.10
N LYS A 150 -17.90 9.09 -8.03
CA LYS A 150 -18.00 9.74 -6.72
C LYS A 150 -17.46 11.15 -6.72
N ARG A 151 -16.41 11.42 -7.50
CA ARG A 151 -15.83 12.76 -7.64
C ARG A 151 -16.81 13.73 -8.30
N MET A 152 -17.49 13.31 -9.38
CA MET A 152 -18.54 14.11 -10.03
C MET A 152 -19.70 14.47 -9.07
N MET A 153 -19.93 13.66 -8.03
CA MET A 153 -20.94 13.90 -7.01
C MET A 153 -20.40 14.67 -5.80
N GLY A 154 -19.13 15.09 -5.79
CA GLY A 154 -18.49 15.72 -4.64
C GLY A 154 -18.31 14.80 -3.43
N MET A 155 -18.31 13.48 -3.63
CA MET A 155 -18.27 12.46 -2.56
C MET A 155 -16.87 11.87 -2.34
N THR A 156 -15.82 12.48 -2.88
CA THR A 156 -14.43 12.04 -2.72
C THR A 156 -13.76 12.74 -1.53
N PRO A 157 -12.94 12.03 -0.73
CA PRO A 157 -12.22 12.65 0.37
C PRO A 157 -11.14 13.60 -0.16
N ASN A 158 -10.80 14.64 0.61
CA ASN A 158 -9.65 15.52 0.36
C ASN A 158 -9.68 16.27 -1.00
N GLU A 159 -10.87 16.57 -1.52
CA GLU A 159 -11.03 17.29 -2.79
C GLU A 159 -10.41 18.69 -2.74
N SER A 160 -10.45 19.37 -1.58
CA SER A 160 -9.81 20.67 -1.38
C SER A 160 -8.30 20.65 -1.61
N GLU A 161 -7.63 19.63 -1.09
CA GLU A 161 -6.19 19.42 -1.24
C GLU A 161 -5.83 19.07 -2.69
N LEU A 162 -6.73 18.37 -3.39
CA LEU A 162 -6.58 18.04 -4.81
C LEU A 162 -6.68 19.30 -5.69
N LYS A 163 -7.72 20.11 -5.48
CA LYS A 163 -7.90 21.40 -6.16
C LYS A 163 -6.73 22.36 -5.93
N ASP A 164 -6.12 22.36 -4.74
CA ASP A 164 -4.94 23.17 -4.42
C ASP A 164 -3.70 22.79 -5.27
N VAL A 165 -3.60 21.54 -5.73
CA VAL A 165 -2.54 21.09 -6.64
C VAL A 165 -2.93 21.30 -8.11
N GLU A 166 -4.17 21.02 -8.49
CA GLU A 166 -4.66 21.17 -9.86
C GLU A 166 -4.62 22.64 -10.32
N ASN A 167 -5.04 23.56 -9.45
CA ASN A 167 -5.06 25.02 -9.70
C ASN A 167 -3.68 25.70 -9.63
N HIS A 168 -2.62 24.96 -9.27
CA HIS A 168 -1.28 25.52 -9.17
C HIS A 168 -0.77 25.93 -10.56
N ARG A 169 -0.48 27.23 -10.74
CA ARG A 169 0.01 27.76 -12.02
C ARG A 169 1.51 27.58 -12.17
N ASP A 170 1.95 27.16 -13.35
CA ASP A 170 3.38 26.93 -13.65
C ASP A 170 4.21 28.22 -13.68
N THR A 171 3.56 29.39 -13.65
CA THR A 171 4.21 30.70 -13.50
C THR A 171 4.68 31.00 -12.08
N LEU A 172 4.29 30.18 -11.10
CA LEU A 172 4.71 30.33 -9.72
C LEU A 172 6.16 29.89 -9.53
N ARG A 173 6.86 30.55 -8.60
CA ARG A 173 8.26 30.26 -8.27
C ARG A 173 8.49 28.81 -7.78
N ILE A 174 7.44 28.15 -7.31
CA ILE A 174 7.48 26.78 -6.78
C ILE A 174 7.07 25.83 -7.91
N PRO A 175 7.91 24.86 -8.30
CA PRO A 175 7.52 23.83 -9.26
C PRO A 175 6.30 23.06 -8.77
N ARG A 176 5.37 22.73 -9.69
CA ARG A 176 4.16 21.95 -9.40
C ARG A 176 4.49 20.64 -8.67
N GLU A 177 5.56 19.96 -9.07
CA GLU A 177 6.05 18.73 -8.42
C GLU A 177 6.39 18.91 -6.92
N MET A 178 6.96 20.06 -6.54
CA MET A 178 7.27 20.34 -5.14
C MET A 178 6.00 20.63 -4.33
N LYS A 179 5.07 21.39 -4.92
CA LYS A 179 3.75 21.64 -4.34
C LYS A 179 3.01 20.32 -4.11
N GLU A 180 2.97 19.48 -5.14
CA GLU A 180 2.32 18.18 -5.09
C GLU A 180 2.95 17.26 -4.03
N ARG A 181 4.27 17.20 -3.92
CA ARG A 181 4.92 16.43 -2.84
C ARG A 181 4.56 16.98 -1.46
N SER A 182 4.55 18.30 -1.29
CA SER A 182 4.21 18.91 0.00
C SER A 182 2.76 18.64 0.43
N VAL A 183 1.81 18.66 -0.52
CA VAL A 183 0.42 18.31 -0.26
C VAL A 183 0.29 16.81 0.05
N ALA A 184 0.99 15.96 -0.71
CA ALA A 184 1.04 14.53 -0.44
C ALA A 184 1.58 14.20 0.96
N GLU A 185 2.62 14.89 1.45
CA GLU A 185 3.11 14.70 2.82
C GLU A 185 2.03 14.99 3.87
N LYS A 186 1.27 16.08 3.71
CA LYS A 186 0.17 16.43 4.62
C LYS A 186 -0.97 15.41 4.57
N LEU A 187 -1.32 14.94 3.37
CA LEU A 187 -2.35 13.93 3.19
C LEU A 187 -1.94 12.59 3.80
N LEU A 188 -0.65 12.23 3.67
CA LEU A 188 -0.12 11.01 4.27
C LEU A 188 -0.18 11.07 5.80
N ASP A 189 0.22 12.19 6.42
CA ASP A 189 0.09 12.41 7.86
C ASP A 189 -1.37 12.27 8.32
N LYS A 190 -2.30 12.96 7.63
CA LYS A 190 -3.75 12.90 7.91
C LYS A 190 -4.30 11.47 7.81
N LEU A 191 -3.93 10.75 6.76
CA LEU A 191 -4.31 9.36 6.55
C LEU A 191 -3.76 8.45 7.67
N PHE A 192 -2.57 8.75 8.18
CA PHE A 192 -1.91 7.99 9.26
C PHE A 192 -2.48 8.29 10.65
N GLU A 193 -3.06 9.46 10.86
CA GLU A 193 -3.79 9.77 12.10
C GLU A 193 -5.17 9.09 12.15
N GLN A 194 -5.78 8.86 10.99
CA GLN A 194 -7.13 8.29 10.87
C GLN A 194 -7.16 6.75 10.83
N GLN A 195 -6.00 6.08 10.79
CA GLN A 195 -5.89 4.61 10.60
C GLN A 195 -6.81 3.77 11.49
N PRO A 196 -6.89 3.99 12.82
CA PRO A 196 -7.69 3.14 13.71
C PRO A 196 -9.20 3.31 13.49
N GLN A 197 -9.63 4.44 12.91
CA GLN A 197 -11.02 4.71 12.60
C GLN A 197 -11.43 4.10 11.25
N ILE A 198 -10.49 4.05 10.31
CA ILE A 198 -10.72 3.55 8.96
C ILE A 198 -10.70 2.02 8.93
N VAL A 199 -9.73 1.39 9.60
CA VAL A 199 -9.56 -0.07 9.63
C VAL A 199 -9.53 -0.56 11.07
N PRO A 200 -10.62 -1.17 11.59
CA PRO A 200 -10.71 -1.58 12.99
C PRO A 200 -9.83 -2.80 13.32
N ASP A 201 -9.50 -3.63 12.32
CA ASP A 201 -8.58 -4.75 12.47
C ASP A 201 -7.14 -4.23 12.54
N GLU A 202 -6.50 -4.33 13.70
CA GLU A 202 -5.16 -3.79 13.95
C GLU A 202 -4.08 -4.40 13.03
N GLU A 203 -4.16 -5.69 12.72
CA GLU A 203 -3.16 -6.40 11.91
C GLU A 203 -3.29 -6.02 10.43
N LYS A 204 -4.53 -5.99 9.92
CA LYS A 204 -4.83 -5.54 8.56
C LYS A 204 -4.52 -4.06 8.41
N CYS A 205 -4.87 -3.24 9.39
CA CYS A 205 -4.56 -1.82 9.45
C CYS A 205 -3.04 -1.61 9.33
N HIS A 206 -2.25 -2.26 10.20
CA HIS A 206 -0.80 -2.19 10.14
C HIS A 206 -0.25 -2.61 8.78
N SER A 207 -0.77 -3.69 8.19
CA SER A 207 -0.34 -4.18 6.87
C SER A 207 -0.62 -3.17 5.75
N ILE A 208 -1.82 -2.57 5.72
CA ILE A 208 -2.21 -1.55 4.75
C ILE A 208 -1.26 -0.36 4.84
N PHE A 209 -1.14 0.24 6.03
CA PHE A 209 -0.38 1.48 6.17
C PHE A 209 1.13 1.27 6.06
N SER A 210 1.66 0.10 6.44
CA SER A 210 3.03 -0.29 6.12
C SER A 210 3.27 -0.34 4.60
N ALA A 211 2.36 -0.98 3.84
CA ALA A 211 2.47 -1.06 2.38
C ALA A 211 2.35 0.33 1.71
N VAL A 212 1.46 1.20 2.21
CA VAL A 212 1.35 2.60 1.75
C VAL A 212 2.67 3.34 2.01
N ALA A 213 3.21 3.25 3.22
CA ALA A 213 4.47 3.90 3.59
C ALA A 213 5.62 3.49 2.67
N VAL A 214 5.79 2.17 2.44
CA VAL A 214 6.86 1.65 1.57
C VAL A 214 6.76 2.25 0.17
N TYR A 215 5.56 2.29 -0.42
CA TYR A 215 5.39 2.84 -1.76
C TYR A 215 5.62 4.36 -1.80
N MET A 216 5.09 5.10 -0.82
CA MET A 216 5.20 6.57 -0.77
C MET A 216 6.64 7.07 -0.64
N LYS A 217 7.54 6.24 -0.10
CA LYS A 217 8.97 6.55 0.04
C LYS A 217 9.66 6.84 -1.30
N GLN A 218 9.18 6.30 -2.43
CA GLN A 218 9.81 6.55 -3.74
C GLN A 218 9.68 8.00 -4.20
N PHE A 219 8.66 8.73 -3.73
CA PHE A 219 8.45 10.15 -4.01
C PHE A 219 9.26 11.07 -3.08
N GLY A 220 10.05 10.49 -2.17
CA GLY A 220 10.81 11.24 -1.16
C GLY A 220 9.96 11.80 -0.02
N LEU A 221 8.72 11.32 0.16
CA LEU A 221 7.81 11.76 1.21
C LEU A 221 8.37 11.38 2.59
N LYS A 222 8.41 12.34 3.51
CA LYS A 222 8.86 12.09 4.89
C LYS A 222 7.76 11.38 5.67
N ILE A 223 7.99 10.11 5.97
CA ILE A 223 7.07 9.30 6.76
C ILE A 223 7.46 9.48 8.22
N LYS A 224 6.62 10.13 9.02
CA LYS A 224 6.80 10.11 10.47
C LYS A 224 6.57 8.67 10.94
N PRO A 225 7.49 8.08 11.73
CA PRO A 225 7.23 6.78 12.32
C PRO A 225 5.99 6.90 13.20
N VAL A 226 5.02 6.01 12.99
CA VAL A 226 3.89 5.88 13.94
C VAL A 226 4.53 5.47 15.27
N ASP A 227 4.56 6.41 16.21
CA ASP A 227 4.98 6.15 17.59
C ASP A 227 3.95 5.20 18.21
N SER A 228 4.16 3.91 17.99
CA SER A 228 3.49 2.84 18.72
C SER A 228 4.05 2.83 20.13
N LYS A 229 3.65 3.82 20.94
CA LYS A 229 3.77 3.80 22.39
C LYS A 229 2.87 2.68 22.94
N LYS A 230 3.41 1.45 22.85
CA LYS A 230 3.22 0.24 23.68
C LYS A 230 3.32 -1.03 22.82
N SER A 231 4.52 -1.38 22.37
CA SER A 231 4.93 -2.79 22.38
C SER A 231 6.46 -2.90 22.28
N LYS A 232 7.11 -2.86 23.45
CA LYS A 232 8.49 -3.37 23.57
C LYS A 232 8.44 -4.89 23.34
N ARG A 233 8.57 -5.34 22.10
CA ARG A 233 9.12 -6.66 21.78
C ARG A 233 10.14 -6.52 20.65
N SER A 234 11.36 -6.30 21.11
CA SER A 234 12.61 -6.49 20.39
C SER A 234 12.62 -7.85 19.66
N ILE A 235 12.53 -7.85 18.33
CA ILE A 235 12.98 -8.96 17.48
C ILE A 235 13.58 -8.39 16.18
N PHE A 236 14.78 -7.81 16.27
CA PHE A 236 15.73 -7.71 15.14
C PHE A 236 17.15 -7.70 15.72
N GLY A 237 17.80 -8.87 15.76
CA GLY A 237 19.14 -9.04 16.32
C GLY A 237 19.72 -10.43 16.07
N ILE A 238 20.20 -10.67 14.86
CA ILE A 238 21.04 -11.79 14.43
C ILE A 238 22.17 -11.11 13.64
N LYS A 239 23.47 -11.17 13.92
CA LYS A 239 24.37 -11.92 14.81
C LYS A 239 25.63 -11.07 15.00
N ASN A 240 26.38 -11.28 16.09
CA ASN A 240 27.84 -11.43 16.01
C ASN A 240 28.33 -12.20 17.24
N ILE A 241 28.77 -13.44 16.99
CA ILE A 241 29.51 -14.28 17.93
C ILE A 241 30.99 -13.95 17.71
N PRO A 242 31.75 -13.64 18.77
CA PRO A 242 33.14 -14.03 18.85
C PRO A 242 33.36 -14.98 20.04
N SER A 243 33.91 -16.16 19.72
CA SER A 243 34.83 -17.00 20.53
C SER A 243 34.57 -17.20 22.03
N ILE A 244 34.32 -18.47 22.38
CA ILE A 244 34.33 -19.11 23.70
C ILE A 244 35.69 -18.96 24.41
N PRO A 245 35.72 -18.78 25.75
CA PRO A 245 36.72 -19.41 26.60
C PRO A 245 36.10 -20.47 27.51
N ASN A 246 36.76 -21.63 27.51
CA ASN A 246 36.48 -22.84 28.29
C ASN A 246 36.23 -22.58 29.78
N ARG A 247 35.18 -23.19 30.34
CA ARG A 247 35.18 -23.70 31.72
C ARG A 247 33.94 -24.56 31.98
N TRP A 248 34.01 -25.87 31.75
CA TRP A 248 33.32 -26.89 32.59
C TRP A 248 34.07 -28.22 32.36
N LYS A 249 34.80 -28.68 33.37
CA LYS A 249 35.40 -30.03 33.41
C LYS A 249 34.35 -31.00 33.94
N PRO A 250 34.15 -32.19 33.34
CA PRO A 250 33.32 -33.23 33.93
C PRO A 250 34.08 -33.94 35.06
N THR A 251 33.43 -34.14 36.20
CA THR A 251 33.91 -34.98 37.31
C THR A 251 33.68 -36.47 37.00
N PRO A 252 34.52 -37.38 37.51
CA PRO A 252 34.52 -38.79 37.10
C PRO A 252 33.38 -39.59 37.74
N VAL A 253 32.88 -40.56 36.98
CA VAL A 253 31.98 -41.65 37.41
C VAL A 253 32.68 -42.50 38.47
N ASP A 254 32.12 -42.61 39.68
CA ASP A 254 32.54 -43.58 40.69
C ASP A 254 31.72 -44.88 40.51
N ASN A 255 32.41 -45.93 40.07
CA ASN A 255 31.90 -47.30 39.99
C ASN A 255 32.00 -47.97 41.37
N ARG A 256 30.91 -48.02 42.13
CA ARG A 256 30.77 -48.97 43.24
C ARG A 256 29.38 -49.59 43.29
N ARG A 257 29.32 -50.87 42.93
CA ARG A 257 28.22 -51.80 43.26
C ARG A 257 28.22 -52.06 44.77
N PRO A 258 27.06 -52.22 45.40
CA PRO A 258 26.92 -53.04 46.59
C PRO A 258 26.41 -54.43 46.22
N ASP A 259 27.05 -55.46 46.78
CA ASP A 259 26.65 -56.87 46.74
C ASP A 259 25.32 -57.14 47.47
N PRO A 260 24.65 -58.29 47.22
CA PRO A 260 23.36 -58.59 47.82
C PRO A 260 23.52 -59.20 49.22
N GLU A 261 22.91 -58.59 50.23
CA GLU A 261 22.80 -59.21 51.56
C GLU A 261 21.58 -60.12 51.67
N VAL A 262 21.86 -61.32 52.18
CA VAL A 262 20.98 -62.45 52.42
C VAL A 262 20.20 -62.27 53.72
N GLY A 263 18.87 -62.40 53.62
CA GLY A 263 17.93 -63.09 54.52
C GLY A 263 17.99 -62.91 56.05
N LYS A 264 16.82 -62.64 56.67
CA LYS A 264 16.13 -63.58 57.59
C LYS A 264 14.88 -62.98 58.25
N ASP A 265 13.78 -63.71 58.07
CA ASP A 265 12.84 -64.23 59.09
C ASP A 265 12.29 -63.37 60.24
N ARG A 266 10.96 -63.55 60.39
CA ARG A 266 10.12 -63.54 61.62
C ARG A 266 9.85 -62.16 62.23
N LYS A 267 8.63 -61.84 62.68
CA LYS A 267 7.51 -62.64 63.17
C LYS A 267 6.23 -61.80 63.12
#